data_AF-A0A965HTU2-F1
#
_entry.id   AF-A0A965HTU2-F1
#
_cell.length_a   1.000
_cell.length_b   1.000
_cell.length_c   1.000
_cell.angle_alpha   90.00
_cell.angle_beta   90.00
_cell.angle_gamma   90.00
#
_symmetry.space_group_name_H-M   'P 1'
#
loop_
_entity.id
_entity.type
_entity.pdbx_description
1 polymer ?
#
loop_
_entity_poly.entity_id
_entity_poly.type
_entity_poly.pdbx_seq_one_letter_code
_entity_poly.pdbx_strand_id
1 'polypeptide(L)'
;MIEAKSHLSESEILEILNQLLDPVLSASRTAKRPAADLAACSVKEQRFALHWLDVVARTNSELGFQFITHVPRAFRAMAFADVETWVVRSMDVYDRQGLYPGSQSLAAIDQFVASRISAQHAATLDARRSAILTFYLNGLSPRPLRVETAAEASTDTKTVFLPEVIDQFESAEKNAVLYRLLATQLWAQTQFGT
;
A
#
# COMPACT_ATOMS: atom_id res chain seq x y z
N MET A 1 2.92 15.60 30.80
CA MET A 1 3.97 16.59 30.52
C MET A 1 5.23 15.81 30.16
N ILE A 2 5.40 15.44 28.89
CA ILE A 2 6.58 14.69 28.43
C ILE A 2 7.47 15.73 27.75
N GLU A 3 8.62 15.97 28.37
CA GLU A 3 9.66 16.89 27.95
C GLU A 3 10.01 16.75 26.46
N ALA A 4 10.51 17.83 25.88
CA ALA A 4 11.15 17.86 24.58
C ALA A 4 12.38 16.94 24.57
N LYS A 5 12.16 15.62 24.43
CA LYS A 5 13.24 14.63 24.43
C LYS A 5 14.11 14.79 23.19
N SER A 6 15.39 15.01 23.45
CA SER A 6 16.51 14.96 22.53
C SER A 6 16.55 13.64 21.75
N HIS A 7 17.32 13.65 20.67
CA HIS A 7 17.72 12.43 19.96
C HIS A 7 18.23 11.38 20.95
N LEU A 8 17.69 10.16 20.86
CA LEU A 8 18.05 9.07 21.76
C LEU A 8 19.28 8.36 21.20
N SER A 9 20.21 8.06 22.11
CA SER A 9 21.40 7.26 21.81
C SER A 9 21.03 5.78 21.58
N GLU A 10 21.92 5.05 20.92
CA GLU A 10 21.78 3.60 20.71
C GLU A 10 21.54 2.85 22.03
N SER A 11 22.27 3.21 23.10
CA SER A 11 22.14 2.57 24.40
C SER A 11 20.76 2.77 25.03
N GLU A 12 20.23 4.00 24.96
CA GLU A 12 18.88 4.30 25.47
C GLU A 12 17.80 3.59 24.67
N ILE A 13 17.94 3.55 23.33
CA ILE A 13 17.01 2.82 22.47
C ILE A 13 17.08 1.33 22.79
N LEU A 14 18.28 0.75 22.91
CA LEU A 14 18.46 -0.66 23.21
C LEU A 14 17.81 -1.07 24.53
N GLU A 15 17.91 -0.24 25.57
CA GLU A 15 17.25 -0.48 26.85
C GLU A 15 15.72 -0.54 26.70
N ILE A 16 15.14 0.43 25.97
CA ILE A 16 13.70 0.45 25.69
C ILE A 16 13.28 -0.79 24.88
N LEU A 17 14.04 -1.15 23.84
CA LEU A 17 13.74 -2.33 23.02
C LEU A 17 13.82 -3.62 23.84
N ASN A 18 14.82 -3.76 24.71
CA ASN A 18 14.95 -4.92 25.58
C ASN A 18 13.75 -5.04 26.53
N GLN A 19 13.27 -3.92 27.09
CA GLN A 19 12.11 -3.93 27.97
C GLN A 19 10.82 -4.31 27.23
N LEU A 20 10.57 -3.75 26.04
CA LEU A 20 9.33 -3.98 25.29
C LEU A 20 9.31 -5.34 24.58
N LEU A 21 10.47 -5.91 24.27
CA LEU A 21 10.60 -7.15 23.51
C LEU A 21 11.16 -8.32 24.31
N ASP A 22 11.34 -8.16 25.63
CA ASP A 22 11.86 -9.21 26.53
C ASP A 22 11.30 -10.62 26.23
N PRO A 23 9.99 -10.82 26.00
CA PRO A 23 9.44 -12.16 25.76
C PRO A 23 9.95 -12.88 24.51
N VAL A 24 10.55 -12.17 23.55
CA VAL A 24 11.03 -12.72 22.27
C VAL A 24 12.54 -12.64 22.10
N LEU A 25 13.24 -12.01 23.03
CA LEU A 25 14.69 -11.92 23.00
C LEU A 25 15.32 -13.19 23.57
N SER A 26 16.52 -13.49 23.10
CA SER A 26 17.31 -14.64 23.56
C SER A 26 18.80 -14.37 23.32
N ALA A 27 19.67 -15.28 23.78
CA ALA A 27 21.11 -15.15 23.56
C ALA A 27 21.49 -15.00 22.07
N SER A 28 20.74 -15.63 21.16
CA SER A 28 20.96 -15.55 19.71
C SER A 28 20.13 -14.46 19.02
N ARG A 29 19.15 -13.85 19.70
CA ARG A 29 18.25 -12.85 19.13
C ARG A 29 18.22 -11.60 19.99
N THR A 30 18.92 -10.57 19.53
CA THR A 30 19.10 -9.32 20.27
C THR A 30 18.52 -8.13 19.53
N ALA A 31 18.15 -7.09 20.27
CA ALA A 31 17.66 -5.82 19.72
C ALA A 31 18.80 -4.82 19.38
N LYS A 32 20.08 -5.23 19.47
CA LYS A 32 21.24 -4.35 19.27
C LYS A 32 21.27 -3.72 17.88
N ARG A 33 21.10 -4.52 16.84
CA ARG A 33 21.10 -4.03 15.46
C ARG A 33 19.92 -3.10 15.18
N PRO A 34 18.66 -3.47 15.51
CA PRO A 34 17.54 -2.52 15.41
C PRO A 34 17.75 -1.22 16.19
N ALA A 35 18.37 -1.28 17.38
CA ALA A 35 18.68 -0.09 18.18
C ALA A 35 19.70 0.82 17.47
N ALA A 36 20.78 0.26 16.93
CA ALA A 36 21.78 1.01 16.17
C ALA A 36 21.19 1.64 14.90
N ASP A 37 20.40 0.88 14.15
CA ASP A 37 19.74 1.35 12.93
C ASP A 37 18.76 2.50 13.23
N LEU A 38 18.04 2.44 14.37
CA LEU A 38 17.11 3.48 14.80
C LEU A 38 17.83 4.70 15.41
N ALA A 39 18.98 4.50 16.05
CA ALA A 39 19.82 5.60 16.54
C ALA A 39 20.31 6.48 15.38
N ALA A 40 20.53 5.91 14.19
CA ALA A 40 20.89 6.67 12.99
C ALA A 40 19.73 7.48 12.39
N CYS A 41 18.48 7.24 12.82
CA CYS A 41 17.31 7.97 12.33
C CYS A 41 17.13 9.34 13.01
N SER A 42 16.30 10.19 12.42
CA SER A 42 15.91 11.47 13.00
C SER A 42 15.06 11.31 14.27
N VAL A 43 15.03 12.34 15.11
CA VAL A 43 14.20 12.35 16.36
C VAL A 43 12.73 12.02 16.08
N LYS A 44 12.19 12.52 14.95
CA LYS A 44 10.81 12.27 14.55
C LYS A 44 10.57 10.79 14.25
N GLU A 45 11.50 10.16 13.53
CA GLU A 45 11.45 8.74 13.17
C GLU A 45 11.64 7.83 14.39
N GLN A 46 12.58 8.17 15.28
CA GLN A 46 12.77 7.45 16.55
C GLN A 46 11.49 7.45 17.38
N ARG A 47 10.87 8.62 17.57
CA ARG A 47 9.62 8.74 18.32
C ARG A 47 8.49 7.95 17.69
N PHE A 48 8.37 8.00 16.36
CA PHE A 48 7.38 7.22 15.63
C PHE A 48 7.58 5.72 15.85
N ALA A 49 8.80 5.23 15.66
CA ALA A 49 9.13 3.82 15.79
C ALA A 49 8.87 3.31 17.22
N LEU A 50 9.30 4.06 18.25
CA LEU A 50 9.09 3.66 19.64
C LEU A 50 7.62 3.69 20.03
N HIS A 51 6.84 4.67 19.53
CA HIS A 51 5.41 4.72 19.76
C HIS A 51 4.69 3.51 19.13
N TRP A 52 4.94 3.24 17.85
CA TRP A 52 4.34 2.10 17.16
C TRP A 52 4.82 0.75 17.70
N LEU A 53 6.06 0.67 18.18
CA LEU A 53 6.54 -0.52 18.86
C LEU A 53 5.74 -0.82 20.12
N ASP A 54 5.46 0.18 20.96
CA ASP A 54 4.61 0.00 22.14
C ASP A 54 3.21 -0.50 21.75
N VAL A 55 2.64 0.02 20.66
CA VAL A 55 1.33 -0.43 20.14
C VAL A 55 1.39 -1.87 19.66
N VAL A 56 2.35 -2.22 18.80
CA VAL A 56 2.44 -3.55 18.17
C VAL A 56 2.84 -4.62 19.19
N ALA A 57 3.80 -4.33 20.06
CA ALA A 57 4.31 -5.29 21.05
C ALA A 57 3.27 -5.66 22.11
N ARG A 58 2.33 -4.76 22.44
CA ARG A 58 1.18 -5.07 23.32
C ARG A 58 0.27 -6.14 22.74
N THR A 59 0.12 -6.17 21.42
CA THR A 59 -0.67 -7.19 20.73
C THR A 59 0.14 -8.48 20.57
N ASN A 60 1.38 -8.36 20.11
CA ASN A 60 2.27 -9.49 19.89
C ASN A 60 3.74 -9.04 19.87
N SER A 61 4.54 -9.52 20.81
CA SER A 61 5.96 -9.18 20.93
C SER A 61 6.80 -9.64 19.74
N GLU A 62 6.46 -10.76 19.09
CA GLU A 62 7.14 -11.23 17.88
C GLU A 62 6.90 -10.26 16.72
N LEU A 63 5.64 -9.85 16.52
CA LEU A 63 5.30 -8.85 15.50
C LEU A 63 6.00 -7.51 15.79
N GLY A 64 6.10 -7.12 17.06
CA GLY A 64 6.84 -5.93 17.50
C GLY A 64 8.32 -5.99 17.12
N PHE A 65 8.96 -7.16 17.31
CA PHE A 65 10.34 -7.36 16.89
C PHE A 65 10.49 -7.27 15.36
N GLN A 66 9.57 -7.86 14.59
CA GLN A 66 9.60 -7.75 13.13
C GLN A 66 9.45 -6.29 12.68
N PHE A 67 8.54 -5.54 13.30
CA PHE A 67 8.34 -4.12 13.00
C PHE A 67 9.63 -3.31 13.24
N ILE A 68 10.24 -3.42 14.42
CA ILE A 68 11.44 -2.61 14.73
C ILE A 68 12.64 -2.98 13.84
N THR A 69 12.70 -4.22 13.38
CA THR A 69 13.73 -4.69 12.44
C THR A 69 13.56 -4.07 11.06
N HIS A 70 12.33 -3.78 10.63
CA HIS A 70 12.03 -3.30 9.27
C HIS A 70 11.81 -1.79 9.18
N VAL A 71 11.40 -1.11 10.26
CA VAL A 71 11.04 0.31 10.21
C VAL A 71 12.18 1.27 9.78
N PRO A 72 13.47 1.06 10.11
CA PRO A 72 14.53 1.94 9.60
C PRO A 72 14.69 1.85 8.09
N ARG A 73 14.44 0.67 7.50
CA ARG A 73 14.40 0.50 6.05
C ARG A 73 13.15 1.15 5.45
N ALA A 74 11.99 1.03 6.11
CA ALA A 74 10.77 1.68 5.66
C ALA A 74 10.94 3.20 5.53
N PHE A 75 11.56 3.86 6.51
CA PHE A 75 11.87 5.30 6.45
C PHE A 75 12.74 5.68 5.24
N ARG A 76 13.65 4.81 4.81
CA ARG A 76 14.50 5.05 3.62
C ARG A 76 13.80 4.76 2.30
N ALA A 77 12.79 3.89 2.31
CA ALA A 77 12.15 3.38 1.10
C ALA A 77 10.87 4.13 0.70
N MET A 78 10.19 4.79 1.64
CA MET A 78 8.91 5.45 1.39
C MET A 78 8.77 6.76 2.17
N ALA A 79 7.83 7.60 1.75
CA ALA A 79 7.54 8.85 2.47
C ALA A 79 7.04 8.56 3.89
N PHE A 80 7.32 9.47 4.82
CA PHE A 80 6.96 9.28 6.24
C PHE A 80 5.46 8.98 6.45
N ALA A 81 4.56 9.60 5.68
CA ALA A 81 3.12 9.34 5.75
C ALA A 81 2.75 7.90 5.30
N ASP A 82 3.53 7.31 4.41
CA ASP A 82 3.29 5.96 3.92
C ASP A 82 3.77 4.90 4.91
N VAL A 83 4.78 5.21 5.74
CA VAL A 83 5.26 4.30 6.81
C VAL A 83 4.16 4.02 7.83
N GLU A 84 3.36 5.02 8.19
CA GLU A 84 2.19 4.82 9.05
C GLU A 84 1.14 3.93 8.39
N THR A 85 0.86 4.15 7.11
CA THR A 85 -0.09 3.29 6.39
C THR A 85 0.44 1.85 6.28
N TRP A 86 1.76 1.67 6.13
CA TRP A 86 2.40 0.36 6.05
C TRP A 86 2.28 -0.44 7.34
N VAL A 87 2.53 0.17 8.50
CA VAL A 87 2.38 -0.53 9.79
C VAL A 87 0.92 -0.84 10.08
N VAL A 88 -0.01 0.10 9.84
CA VAL A 88 -1.46 -0.12 10.01
C VAL A 88 -1.94 -1.28 9.14
N ARG A 89 -1.60 -1.28 7.84
CA ARG A 89 -2.01 -2.37 6.94
C ARG A 89 -1.40 -3.72 7.34
N SER A 90 -0.16 -3.72 7.84
CA SER A 90 0.46 -4.97 8.32
C SER A 90 -0.22 -5.49 9.59
N MET A 91 -0.70 -4.61 10.47
CA MET A 91 -1.54 -4.98 11.60
C MET A 91 -2.91 -5.51 11.16
N ASP A 92 -3.55 -4.90 10.17
CA ASP A 92 -4.81 -5.42 9.61
C ASP A 92 -4.65 -6.84 9.04
N VAL A 93 -3.51 -7.11 8.38
CA VAL A 93 -3.18 -8.46 7.88
C VAL A 93 -2.98 -9.42 9.05
N TYR A 94 -2.27 -9.00 10.10
CA TYR A 94 -2.10 -9.79 11.32
C TYR A 94 -3.45 -10.13 11.97
N ASP A 95 -4.33 -9.15 12.15
CA ASP A 95 -5.62 -9.34 12.81
C ASP A 95 -6.53 -10.32 12.04
N ARG A 96 -6.41 -10.33 10.70
CA ARG A 96 -7.24 -11.20 9.83
C ARG A 96 -6.64 -12.57 9.57
N GLN A 97 -5.31 -12.68 9.50
CA GLN A 97 -4.62 -13.86 8.96
C GLN A 97 -3.53 -14.42 9.89
N GLY A 98 -3.28 -13.75 11.02
CA GLY A 98 -2.33 -14.18 12.05
C GLY A 98 -0.90 -13.72 11.83
N LEU A 99 -0.01 -14.25 12.68
CA LEU A 99 1.38 -13.80 12.82
C LEU A 99 2.19 -13.87 11.53
N TYR A 100 2.21 -15.03 10.87
CA TYR A 100 3.08 -15.25 9.72
C TYR A 100 2.77 -14.32 8.53
N PRO A 101 1.50 -14.15 8.10
CA PRO A 101 1.16 -13.16 7.08
C PRO A 101 1.46 -11.71 7.52
N GLY A 102 1.19 -11.36 8.78
CA GLY A 102 1.50 -10.04 9.31
C GLY A 102 3.00 -9.71 9.28
N SER A 103 3.84 -10.66 9.70
CA SER A 103 5.31 -10.51 9.64
C SER A 103 5.82 -10.41 8.21
N GLN A 104 5.26 -11.18 7.26
CA GLN A 104 5.61 -11.05 5.84
C GLN A 104 5.22 -9.68 5.27
N SER A 105 4.06 -9.15 5.65
CA SER A 105 3.62 -7.80 5.25
C SER A 105 4.60 -6.72 5.73
N LEU A 106 5.14 -6.85 6.95
CA LEU A 106 6.19 -5.95 7.44
C LEU A 106 7.49 -6.09 6.61
N ALA A 107 7.89 -7.31 6.27
CA ALA A 107 9.10 -7.52 5.47
C ALA A 107 8.97 -7.04 4.01
N ALA A 108 7.76 -7.05 3.44
CA ALA A 108 7.46 -6.78 2.03
C ALA A 108 7.41 -5.28 1.67
N ILE A 109 8.39 -4.50 2.13
CA ILE A 109 8.47 -3.04 1.92
C ILE A 109 8.42 -2.67 0.44
N ASP A 110 9.19 -3.35 -0.43
CA ASP A 110 9.25 -2.98 -1.85
C ASP A 110 7.91 -3.24 -2.56
N GLN A 111 7.22 -4.32 -2.18
CA GLN A 111 5.88 -4.62 -2.69
C GLN A 111 4.86 -3.57 -2.22
N PHE A 112 4.97 -3.13 -0.96
CA PHE A 112 4.14 -2.05 -0.45
C PHE A 112 4.37 -0.76 -1.25
N VAL A 113 5.63 -0.35 -1.45
CA VAL A 113 5.96 0.84 -2.23
C VAL A 113 5.44 0.74 -3.66
N ALA A 114 5.66 -0.38 -4.34
CA ALA A 114 5.13 -0.63 -5.68
C ALA A 114 3.60 -0.50 -5.71
N SER A 115 2.89 -1.04 -4.71
CA SER A 115 1.43 -0.93 -4.60
C SER A 115 0.97 0.52 -4.39
N ARG A 116 1.74 1.35 -3.68
CA ARG A 116 1.44 2.78 -3.49
C ARG A 116 1.62 3.57 -4.77
N ILE A 117 2.70 3.28 -5.51
CA ILE A 117 2.98 3.90 -6.82
C ILE A 117 1.89 3.52 -7.83
N SER A 118 1.55 2.22 -7.92
CA SER A 118 0.44 1.75 -8.76
C SER A 118 -0.86 2.44 -8.38
N ALA A 119 -1.22 2.48 -7.09
CA ALA A 119 -2.45 3.14 -6.62
C ALA A 119 -2.47 4.65 -6.91
N GLN A 120 -1.32 5.34 -6.89
CA GLN A 120 -1.22 6.76 -7.25
C GLN A 120 -1.44 7.00 -8.75
N HIS A 121 -1.02 6.06 -9.59
CA HIS A 121 -1.19 6.15 -11.04
C HIS A 121 -2.47 5.50 -11.54
N ALA A 122 -3.15 4.71 -10.72
CA ALA A 122 -4.34 3.99 -11.10
C ALA A 122 -5.49 4.94 -11.50
N ALA A 123 -6.25 4.54 -12.51
CA ALA A 123 -7.52 5.15 -12.86
C ALA A 123 -8.65 4.14 -12.57
N THR A 124 -9.63 4.55 -11.77
CA THR A 124 -10.81 3.74 -11.44
C THR A 124 -11.97 4.08 -12.36
N LEU A 125 -12.66 3.07 -12.86
CA LEU A 125 -13.93 3.19 -13.58
C LEU A 125 -15.09 3.52 -12.63
N ASP A 126 -15.02 4.70 -12.03
CA ASP A 126 -16.09 5.20 -11.16
C ASP A 126 -17.36 5.55 -11.94
N ALA A 127 -18.47 5.78 -11.22
CA ALA A 127 -19.77 6.10 -11.82
C ALA A 127 -19.70 7.30 -12.79
N ARG A 128 -18.85 8.29 -12.51
CA ARG A 128 -18.66 9.46 -13.37
C ARG A 128 -17.98 9.07 -14.68
N ARG A 129 -16.88 8.31 -14.64
CA ARG A 129 -16.18 7.86 -15.84
C ARG A 129 -17.03 6.91 -16.66
N SER A 130 -17.76 5.98 -16.02
CA SER A 130 -18.71 5.10 -16.70
C SER A 130 -19.78 5.89 -17.44
N ALA A 131 -20.35 6.92 -16.82
CA ALA A 131 -21.34 7.79 -17.47
C ALA A 131 -20.73 8.55 -18.66
N ILE A 132 -19.55 9.18 -18.50
CA ILE A 132 -18.87 9.90 -19.58
C ILE A 132 -18.58 8.98 -20.76
N LEU A 133 -18.06 7.76 -20.51
CA LEU A 133 -17.78 6.79 -21.57
C LEU A 133 -19.06 6.30 -22.24
N THR A 134 -20.13 6.08 -21.48
CA THR A 134 -21.44 5.73 -22.02
C THR A 134 -21.95 6.81 -22.99
N PHE A 135 -21.89 8.09 -22.61
CA PHE A 135 -22.27 9.19 -23.50
C PHE A 135 -21.38 9.26 -24.75
N TYR A 136 -20.07 9.10 -24.58
CA TYR A 136 -19.12 9.07 -25.69
C TYR A 136 -19.45 7.94 -26.69
N LEU A 137 -19.67 6.72 -26.22
CA LEU A 137 -20.02 5.56 -27.04
C LEU A 137 -21.37 5.74 -27.75
N ASN A 138 -22.36 6.33 -27.08
CA ASN A 138 -23.66 6.64 -27.67
C ASN A 138 -23.58 7.73 -28.75
N GLY A 139 -22.53 8.56 -28.73
CA GLY A 139 -22.22 9.48 -29.83
C GLY A 139 -21.61 8.80 -31.06
N LEU A 140 -20.95 7.66 -30.87
CA LEU A 140 -20.31 6.88 -31.94
C LEU A 140 -21.23 5.81 -32.54
N SER A 141 -22.17 5.30 -31.75
CA SER A 141 -23.02 4.17 -32.12
C SER A 141 -24.46 4.62 -32.37
N PRO A 142 -25.12 4.13 -33.44
CA PRO A 142 -26.55 4.34 -33.65
C PRO A 142 -27.41 3.55 -32.65
N ARG A 143 -26.84 2.55 -31.98
CA ARG A 143 -27.49 1.76 -30.91
C ARG A 143 -26.90 2.13 -29.55
N PRO A 144 -27.73 2.29 -28.51
CA PRO A 144 -27.22 2.64 -27.19
C PRO A 144 -26.35 1.52 -26.63
N LEU A 145 -25.17 1.89 -26.14
CA LEU A 145 -24.23 1.03 -25.43
C LEU A 145 -24.18 1.40 -23.96
N ARG A 146 -23.88 0.42 -23.12
CA ARG A 146 -23.64 0.60 -21.67
C ARG A 146 -22.17 0.33 -21.35
N VAL A 147 -21.71 0.88 -20.23
CA VAL A 147 -20.38 0.59 -19.68
C VAL A 147 -20.54 -0.03 -18.31
N GLU A 148 -19.97 -1.21 -18.11
CA GLU A 148 -19.99 -1.96 -16.85
C GLU A 148 -18.58 -2.44 -16.48
N THR A 149 -18.36 -2.77 -15.21
CA THR A 149 -17.09 -3.31 -14.74
C THR A 149 -17.02 -4.82 -14.95
N ALA A 150 -15.86 -5.31 -15.35
CA ALA A 150 -15.52 -6.74 -15.37
C ALA A 150 -14.03 -6.92 -15.06
N ALA A 151 -13.55 -8.17 -14.97
CA ALA A 151 -12.12 -8.43 -14.77
C ALA A 151 -11.29 -8.04 -16.01
N GLU A 152 -11.83 -8.26 -17.20
CA GLU A 152 -11.14 -8.03 -18.48
C GLU A 152 -12.00 -7.22 -19.44
N ALA A 153 -11.34 -6.47 -20.32
CA ALA A 153 -12.00 -5.66 -21.33
C ALA A 153 -12.67 -6.57 -22.38
N SER A 154 -14.00 -6.48 -22.50
CA SER A 154 -14.78 -7.32 -23.42
C SER A 154 -16.11 -6.66 -23.80
N THR A 155 -16.86 -7.25 -24.73
CA THR A 155 -18.20 -6.75 -25.08
C THR A 155 -19.14 -7.90 -25.46
N ASP A 156 -20.41 -7.76 -25.08
CA ASP A 156 -21.51 -8.63 -25.52
C ASP A 156 -22.33 -8.00 -26.66
N THR A 157 -21.79 -6.97 -27.33
CA THR A 157 -22.41 -6.10 -28.36
C THR A 157 -23.42 -5.06 -27.86
N LYS A 158 -23.85 -5.12 -26.59
CA LYS A 158 -24.76 -4.13 -25.97
C LYS A 158 -24.09 -3.38 -24.82
N THR A 159 -23.12 -4.02 -24.20
CA THR A 159 -22.37 -3.56 -23.05
C THR A 159 -20.88 -3.68 -23.36
N VAL A 160 -20.15 -2.63 -23.03
CA VAL A 160 -18.70 -2.58 -23.03
C VAL A 160 -18.27 -2.81 -21.59
N PHE A 161 -17.67 -3.96 -21.35
CA PHE A 161 -17.12 -4.34 -20.06
C PHE A 161 -15.67 -3.88 -19.99
N LEU A 162 -15.30 -3.17 -18.93
CA LEU A 162 -13.95 -2.64 -18.72
C LEU A 162 -13.46 -3.00 -17.31
N PRO A 163 -12.14 -3.15 -17.09
CA PRO A 163 -11.57 -3.32 -15.76
C PRO A 163 -12.04 -2.22 -14.78
N GLU A 164 -12.26 -2.56 -13.52
CA GLU A 164 -12.59 -1.54 -12.50
C GLU A 164 -11.42 -0.59 -12.26
N VAL A 165 -10.19 -1.09 -12.36
CA VAL A 165 -8.95 -0.33 -12.15
C VAL A 165 -7.98 -0.60 -13.30
N ILE A 166 -7.35 0.46 -13.80
CA ILE A 166 -6.27 0.40 -14.79
C ILE A 166 -5.08 1.16 -14.24
N ASP A 167 -3.92 0.51 -14.19
CA ASP A 167 -2.64 1.05 -13.68
C ASP A 167 -1.45 0.80 -14.64
N GLN A 168 -1.71 0.60 -15.94
CA GLN A 168 -0.70 0.23 -16.93
C GLN A 168 0.39 1.28 -17.18
N PHE A 169 0.09 2.56 -16.94
CA PHE A 169 1.02 3.67 -17.13
C PHE A 169 1.36 4.34 -15.80
N GLU A 170 2.55 4.93 -15.71
CA GLU A 170 2.96 5.81 -14.60
C GLU A 170 2.29 7.19 -14.66
N SER A 171 1.00 7.24 -15.00
CA SER A 171 0.20 8.46 -15.08
C SER A 171 -1.28 8.13 -15.04
N ALA A 172 -1.98 8.66 -14.02
CA ALA A 172 -3.43 8.54 -13.89
C ALA A 172 -4.19 9.10 -15.09
N GLU A 173 -3.65 10.13 -15.73
CA GLU A 173 -4.22 10.72 -16.95
C GLU A 173 -4.10 9.77 -18.14
N LYS A 174 -2.92 9.15 -18.34
CA LYS A 174 -2.74 8.13 -19.40
C LYS A 174 -3.62 6.91 -19.16
N ASN A 175 -3.72 6.43 -17.92
CA ASN A 175 -4.63 5.34 -17.57
C ASN A 175 -6.11 5.71 -17.78
N ALA A 176 -6.49 6.97 -17.52
CA ALA A 176 -7.82 7.47 -17.85
C ALA A 176 -8.09 7.52 -19.37
N VAL A 177 -7.07 7.89 -20.17
CA VAL A 177 -7.15 7.83 -21.64
C VAL A 177 -7.27 6.39 -22.13
N LEU A 178 -6.59 5.43 -21.48
CA LEU A 178 -6.64 4.02 -21.85
C LEU A 178 -8.07 3.46 -21.78
N TYR A 179 -8.89 3.85 -20.80
CA TYR A 179 -10.31 3.48 -20.80
C TYR A 179 -11.04 3.88 -22.07
N ARG A 180 -10.77 5.09 -22.58
CA ARG A 180 -11.39 5.58 -23.81
C ARG A 180 -10.93 4.75 -25.00
N LEU A 181 -9.63 4.45 -25.10
CA LEU A 181 -9.08 3.62 -26.17
C LEU A 181 -9.69 2.21 -26.18
N LEU A 182 -9.76 1.55 -25.02
CA LEU A 182 -10.38 0.23 -24.89
C LEU A 182 -11.87 0.28 -25.27
N ALA A 183 -12.61 1.27 -24.78
CA ALA A 183 -14.02 1.44 -25.12
C ALA A 183 -14.23 1.66 -26.63
N THR A 184 -13.41 2.51 -27.26
CA THR A 184 -13.46 2.75 -28.71
C THR A 184 -13.11 1.49 -29.50
N GLN A 185 -12.10 0.74 -29.08
CA GLN A 185 -11.72 -0.52 -29.71
C GLN A 185 -12.85 -1.54 -29.65
N LEU A 186 -13.45 -1.74 -28.48
CA LEU A 186 -14.57 -2.67 -28.29
C LEU A 186 -15.79 -2.23 -29.10
N TRP A 187 -16.11 -0.93 -29.13
CA TRP A 187 -17.15 -0.42 -30.04
C TRP A 187 -16.83 -0.72 -31.51
N ALA A 188 -15.60 -0.47 -31.96
CA ALA A 188 -15.20 -0.72 -33.35
C ALA A 188 -15.35 -2.21 -33.71
N GLN A 189 -15.00 -3.13 -32.80
CA GLN A 189 -15.23 -4.56 -32.98
C GLN A 189 -16.72 -4.89 -33.17
N THR A 190 -17.62 -4.21 -32.44
CA THR A 190 -19.07 -4.41 -32.64
C THR A 190 -19.60 -3.90 -33.97
N GLN A 191 -18.98 -2.88 -34.56
CA GLN A 191 -19.43 -2.26 -35.82
C GLN A 191 -18.83 -2.93 -37.05
N PHE A 192 -17.54 -3.29 -36.99
CA PHE A 192 -16.76 -3.73 -38.15
C PHE A 192 -16.35 -5.21 -38.09
N GLY A 193 -16.57 -5.88 -36.97
CA GLY A 193 -16.13 -7.26 -36.73
C GLY A 193 -14.69 -7.35 -36.20
N THR A 194 -14.24 -8.59 -36.01
CA THR A 194 -12.89 -8.97 -35.55
C THR A 194 -12.10 -9.63 -36.66
#